data_AF-A0AAD9DAE9-F1
#
_entry.id   AF-A0AAD9DAE9-F1
#
_cell.length_a   1.000
_cell.length_b   1.000
_cell.length_c   1.000
_cell.angle_alpha   90.00
_cell.angle_beta   90.00
_cell.angle_gamma   90.00
#
_symmetry.space_group_name_H-M   'P 1'
#
loop_
_entity.id
_entity.type
_entity.pdbx_description
1 polymer ?
#
loop_
_entity_poly.entity_id
_entity_poly.type
_entity_poly.pdbx_seq_one_letter_code
_entity_poly.pdbx_strand_id
1 'polypeptide(L)'
;MFSNNYDPFDDFFGPSHFGTFSSPYEQRRRQELARRQKMEAERRRKAEFERRKLMELERAKEERRRELEMMRRQQQMMKEEEMRRKKLAQAQQQRRSTYSPGSIVLGPDGNLYRVISPTADDEQLRRGEERSPVDKKRFSASDESKDNSDEQMIHPEEESDPFHEESDSSESEECSIDDVCASHSHEDHFYDALDTHTDPATHTEVEVEDVPDEEDEELKELHSISRNRSPSPGQWMEPIE
;
A
#
# COMPACT_ATOMS: atom_id res chain seq x y z
N MET A 1 -43.39 -14.59 -20.53
CA MET A 1 -44.27 -14.85 -21.69
C MET A 1 -43.35 -14.95 -22.89
N PHE A 2 -43.24 -16.12 -23.51
CA PHE A 2 -42.37 -16.35 -24.67
C PHE A 2 -43.17 -16.08 -25.94
N SER A 3 -42.84 -14.99 -26.64
CA SER A 3 -43.33 -14.70 -27.98
C SER A 3 -42.60 -15.62 -28.97
N ASN A 4 -43.21 -16.76 -29.29
CA ASN A 4 -42.83 -17.55 -30.45
C ASN A 4 -43.21 -16.75 -31.69
N ASN A 5 -42.24 -16.06 -32.28
CA ASN A 5 -42.34 -15.49 -33.62
C ASN A 5 -42.40 -16.65 -34.62
N TYR A 6 -43.61 -17.08 -34.93
CA TYR A 6 -43.90 -18.05 -35.97
C TYR A 6 -43.77 -17.32 -37.32
N ASP A 7 -42.65 -17.52 -38.03
CA ASP A 7 -42.48 -17.01 -39.40
C ASP A 7 -43.19 -17.97 -40.38
N PRO A 8 -44.33 -17.59 -40.98
CA PRO A 8 -45.12 -18.48 -41.84
C PRO A 8 -44.46 -18.75 -43.20
N PHE A 9 -43.30 -18.17 -43.48
CA PHE A 9 -42.54 -18.44 -44.71
C PHE A 9 -41.44 -19.48 -44.55
N ASP A 10 -41.12 -19.91 -43.32
CA ASP A 10 -40.05 -20.88 -43.06
C ASP A 10 -40.45 -22.33 -43.44
N ASP A 11 -41.74 -22.60 -43.66
CA ASP A 11 -42.24 -23.94 -43.99
C ASP A 11 -42.24 -24.27 -45.51
N PHE A 12 -42.01 -23.28 -46.39
CA PHE A 12 -42.05 -23.52 -47.84
C PHE A 12 -40.69 -23.89 -48.44
N PHE A 13 -39.59 -23.61 -47.71
CA PHE A 13 -38.26 -24.12 -48.01
C PHE A 13 -37.86 -25.17 -46.98
N GLY A 14 -38.66 -26.25 -46.90
CA GLY A 14 -38.29 -27.44 -46.15
C GLY A 14 -36.86 -27.87 -46.52
N PRO A 15 -36.11 -28.50 -45.58
CA PRO A 15 -34.71 -28.83 -45.73
C PRO A 15 -34.54 -29.77 -46.91
N SER A 16 -34.31 -29.15 -48.06
CA SER A 16 -33.91 -29.82 -49.28
C SER A 16 -32.54 -30.39 -48.95
N HIS A 17 -32.50 -31.64 -48.50
CA HIS A 17 -31.32 -32.50 -48.46
C HIS A 17 -30.81 -32.78 -49.89
N PHE A 18 -30.78 -31.76 -50.75
CA PHE A 18 -29.78 -31.65 -51.79
C PHE A 18 -28.46 -31.56 -51.03
N GLY A 19 -27.88 -32.73 -50.77
CA GLY A 19 -26.50 -32.84 -50.35
C GLY A 19 -25.70 -32.04 -51.38
N THR A 20 -25.31 -30.83 -50.97
CA THR A 20 -24.33 -30.04 -51.71
C THR A 20 -23.12 -30.94 -51.79
N PHE A 21 -22.96 -31.62 -52.92
CA PHE A 21 -21.76 -32.32 -53.32
C PHE A 21 -20.69 -31.23 -53.46
N SER A 22 -20.18 -30.78 -52.31
CA SER A 22 -19.05 -29.89 -52.20
C SER A 22 -17.93 -30.58 -52.95
N SER A 23 -17.53 -30.01 -54.07
CA SER A 23 -16.36 -30.48 -54.81
C SER A 23 -15.20 -30.66 -53.84
N PRO A 24 -14.38 -31.73 -53.94
CA PRO A 24 -13.20 -31.92 -53.09
C PRO A 24 -12.28 -30.68 -53.03
N TYR A 25 -12.29 -29.86 -54.09
CA TYR A 25 -11.59 -28.59 -54.14
C TYR A 25 -12.16 -27.54 -53.17
N GLU A 26 -13.48 -27.41 -53.08
CA GLU A 26 -14.12 -26.50 -52.11
C GLU A 26 -13.87 -26.93 -50.67
N GLN A 27 -13.89 -28.24 -50.41
CA GLN A 27 -13.60 -28.77 -49.08
C GLN A 27 -12.16 -28.42 -48.66
N ARG A 28 -11.18 -28.58 -49.55
CA ARG A 28 -9.79 -28.18 -49.30
C ARG A 28 -9.67 -26.68 -49.04
N ARG A 29 -10.32 -25.85 -49.86
CA ARG A 29 -10.34 -24.39 -49.69
C ARG A 29 -10.96 -23.96 -48.36
N ARG A 30 -12.05 -24.60 -47.93
CA ARG A 30 -12.68 -24.35 -46.62
C ARG A 30 -11.76 -24.74 -45.46
N GLN A 31 -11.09 -25.89 -45.54
CA GLN A 31 -10.13 -26.30 -44.52
C GLN A 31 -8.95 -25.32 -44.42
N GLU A 32 -8.43 -24.85 -45.54
CA GLU A 32 -7.35 -23.87 -45.56
C GLU A 32 -7.76 -22.53 -44.94
N LEU A 33 -8.95 -22.03 -45.28
CA LEU A 33 -9.50 -20.82 -44.65
C LEU A 33 -9.72 -20.99 -43.14
N ALA A 34 -10.27 -22.13 -42.72
CA ALA A 34 -10.45 -22.43 -41.29
C ALA A 34 -9.10 -22.47 -40.56
N ARG A 35 -8.06 -23.06 -41.18
CA ARG A 35 -6.70 -23.09 -40.60
C ARG A 35 -6.11 -21.68 -40.49
N ARG A 36 -6.30 -20.85 -41.52
CA ARG A 36 -5.85 -19.45 -41.52
C ARG A 36 -6.55 -18.63 -40.45
N GLN A 37 -7.87 -18.76 -40.33
CA GLN A 37 -8.66 -18.09 -39.30
C GLN A 37 -8.23 -18.53 -37.90
N LYS A 38 -7.96 -19.83 -37.70
CA LYS A 38 -7.47 -20.34 -36.42
C LYS A 38 -6.12 -19.73 -36.03
N MET A 39 -5.15 -19.70 -36.95
CA MET A 39 -3.84 -19.07 -36.68
C MET A 39 -3.97 -17.55 -36.43
N GLU A 40 -4.84 -16.86 -37.16
CA GLU A 40 -5.06 -15.44 -36.94
C GLU A 40 -5.71 -15.15 -35.58
N ALA A 41 -6.72 -15.95 -35.19
CA ALA A 41 -7.38 -15.83 -33.89
C ALA A 41 -6.41 -16.12 -32.73
N GLU A 42 -5.54 -17.12 -32.90
CA GLU A 42 -4.48 -17.43 -31.93
C GLU A 42 -3.48 -16.26 -31.81
N ARG A 43 -3.04 -15.70 -32.94
CA ARG A 43 -2.15 -14.53 -32.94
C ARG A 43 -2.78 -13.33 -32.23
N ARG A 44 -4.08 -13.09 -32.44
CA ARG A 44 -4.82 -12.03 -31.74
C ARG A 44 -4.89 -12.28 -30.24
N ARG A 45 -5.21 -13.51 -29.82
CA ARG A 45 -5.27 -13.88 -28.41
C ARG A 45 -3.91 -13.71 -27.72
N LYS A 46 -2.82 -14.09 -28.40
CA LYS A 46 -1.46 -13.89 -27.88
C LYS A 46 -1.11 -12.40 -27.74
N ALA A 47 -1.39 -11.59 -28.76
CA ALA A 47 -1.14 -10.15 -28.71
C ALA A 47 -1.95 -9.44 -27.61
N GLU A 48 -3.20 -9.85 -27.41
CA GLU A 48 -4.04 -9.32 -26.33
C GLU A 48 -3.51 -9.72 -24.94
N PHE A 49 -3.08 -10.96 -24.80
CA PHE A 49 -2.46 -11.44 -23.56
C PHE A 49 -1.18 -10.67 -23.23
N GLU A 50 -0.31 -10.43 -24.22
CA GLU A 50 0.90 -9.62 -24.04
C GLU A 50 0.57 -8.17 -23.66
N ARG A 51 -0.43 -7.57 -24.32
CA ARG A 51 -0.90 -6.22 -23.97
C ARG A 51 -1.42 -6.15 -22.53
N ARG A 52 -2.17 -7.16 -22.09
CA ARG A 52 -2.69 -7.25 -20.72
C ARG A 52 -1.55 -7.38 -19.71
N LYS A 53 -0.57 -8.24 -20.00
CA LYS A 53 0.62 -8.44 -19.16
C LYS A 53 1.43 -7.15 -19.01
N LEU A 54 1.59 -6.38 -20.09
CA LEU A 54 2.31 -5.10 -20.05
C LEU A 54 1.57 -4.05 -19.21
N MET A 55 0.25 -3.95 -19.36
CA MET A 55 -0.57 -3.05 -18.55
C MET A 55 -0.54 -3.41 -17.05
N GLU A 56 -0.54 -4.71 -16.73
CA GLU A 56 -0.44 -5.20 -15.36
C GLU A 56 0.92 -4.88 -14.73
N LEU A 57 2.01 -5.08 -15.50
CA LEU A 57 3.35 -4.73 -15.07
C LEU A 57 3.50 -3.22 -14.81
N GLU A 58 2.92 -2.40 -15.68
CA GLU A 58 2.91 -0.94 -15.52
C GLU A 58 2.17 -0.51 -14.25
N ARG A 59 0.99 -1.09 -14.00
CA ARG A 59 0.23 -0.86 -12.77
C ARG A 59 1.03 -1.26 -11.52
N ALA A 60 1.67 -2.43 -11.53
CA ALA A 60 2.49 -2.88 -10.41
C ALA A 60 3.69 -1.95 -10.16
N LYS A 61 4.31 -1.41 -11.22
CA LYS A 61 5.39 -0.43 -11.10
C LYS A 61 4.89 0.89 -10.50
N GLU A 62 3.71 1.35 -10.90
CA GLU A 62 3.10 2.55 -10.34
C GLU A 62 2.74 2.37 -8.85
N GLU A 63 2.15 1.23 -8.49
CA GLU A 63 1.82 0.90 -7.10
C GLU A 63 3.07 0.89 -6.21
N ARG A 64 4.15 0.24 -6.66
CA ARG A 64 5.44 0.26 -5.95
C ARG A 64 6.02 1.67 -5.81
N ARG A 65 5.81 2.55 -6.80
CA ARG A 65 6.22 3.96 -6.71
C ARG A 65 5.42 4.70 -5.63
N ARG A 66 4.10 4.50 -5.58
CA ARG A 66 3.22 5.11 -4.56
C ARG A 66 3.58 4.63 -3.16
N GLU A 67 3.85 3.34 -2.99
CA GLU A 67 4.27 2.75 -1.72
C GLU A 67 5.59 3.37 -1.22
N LEU A 68 6.58 3.49 -2.11
CA LEU A 68 7.87 4.11 -1.77
C LEU A 68 7.71 5.60 -1.40
N GLU A 69 6.84 6.32 -2.09
CA GLU A 69 6.54 7.72 -1.81
C GLU A 69 5.86 7.89 -0.44
N MET A 70 4.88 7.01 -0.13
CA MET A 70 4.21 6.99 1.17
C MET A 70 5.22 6.69 2.30
N MET A 71 6.09 5.70 2.11
CA MET A 71 7.15 5.37 3.08
C MET A 71 8.11 6.56 3.29
N ARG A 72 8.48 7.25 2.21
CA ARG A 72 9.33 8.45 2.28
C ARG A 72 8.64 9.58 3.06
N ARG A 73 7.34 9.79 2.83
CA ARG A 73 6.53 10.78 3.56
C ARG A 73 6.45 10.44 5.05
N GLN A 74 6.22 9.18 5.40
CA GLN A 74 6.23 8.73 6.81
C GLN A 74 7.58 8.95 7.48
N GLN A 75 8.69 8.66 6.79
CA GLN A 75 10.02 8.94 7.32
C GLN A 75 10.26 10.43 7.53
N GLN A 76 9.77 11.29 6.64
CA GLN A 76 9.85 12.74 6.82
C GLN A 76 9.06 13.22 8.04
N MET A 77 7.83 12.72 8.21
CA MET A 77 7.02 13.04 9.39
C MET A 77 7.71 12.60 10.70
N MET A 78 8.26 11.38 10.76
CA MET A 78 9.01 10.93 11.94
C MET A 78 10.25 11.79 12.22
N LYS A 79 11.01 12.16 11.19
CA LYS A 79 12.18 13.05 11.35
C LYS A 79 11.77 14.44 11.83
N GLU A 80 10.69 14.99 11.29
CA GLU A 80 10.16 16.28 11.70
C GLU A 80 9.68 16.25 13.16
N GLU A 81 8.96 15.20 13.55
CA GLU A 81 8.51 14.99 14.93
C GLU A 81 9.69 14.87 15.89
N GLU A 82 10.73 14.12 15.53
CA GLU A 82 11.94 13.98 16.33
C GLU A 82 12.64 15.34 16.51
N MET A 83 12.76 16.12 15.42
CA MET A 83 13.33 17.46 15.47
C MET A 83 12.50 18.40 16.34
N ARG A 84 11.17 18.33 16.25
CA ARG A 84 10.25 19.09 17.09
C ARG A 84 10.43 18.72 18.57
N ARG A 85 10.53 17.43 18.89
CA ARG A 85 10.78 16.93 20.25
C ARG A 85 12.14 17.40 20.79
N LYS A 86 13.20 17.31 19.99
CA LYS A 86 14.54 17.81 20.35
C LYS A 86 14.53 19.31 20.62
N LYS A 87 13.85 20.10 19.78
CA LYS A 87 13.71 21.55 19.96
C LYS A 87 12.97 21.90 21.26
N LEU A 88 11.90 21.18 21.59
CA LEU A 88 11.19 21.35 22.86
C LEU A 88 12.07 21.01 24.07
N ALA A 89 12.82 19.90 24.00
CA ALA A 89 13.75 19.50 25.05
C ALA A 89 14.87 20.54 25.25
N GLN A 90 15.43 21.08 24.17
CA GLN A 90 16.45 22.13 24.22
C GLN A 90 15.89 23.44 24.80
N ALA A 91 14.67 23.85 24.41
CA ALA A 91 14.02 25.02 24.97
C ALA A 91 13.77 24.87 26.48
N GLN A 92 13.43 23.66 26.94
CA GLN A 92 13.32 23.37 28.37
C GLN A 92 14.67 23.46 29.09
N GLN A 93 15.77 22.97 28.50
CA GLN A 93 17.11 23.10 29.07
C GLN A 93 17.54 24.57 29.20
N GLN A 94 17.27 25.39 28.18
CA GLN A 94 17.53 26.83 28.24
C GLN A 94 16.73 27.51 29.36
N ARG A 95 15.46 27.13 29.57
CA ARG A 95 14.65 27.63 30.70
C ARG A 95 15.15 27.16 32.07
N ARG A 96 15.84 26.02 32.15
CA ARG A 96 16.50 25.57 33.40
C ARG A 96 17.79 26.36 33.69
N SER A 97 18.44 26.88 32.65
CA SER A 97 19.69 27.66 32.74
C SER A 97 19.51 29.12 33.14
N THR A 98 18.28 29.66 33.18
CA THR A 98 18.06 31.10 33.41
C THR A 98 18.08 31.51 34.88
N TYR A 99 18.04 30.56 35.81
CA TYR A 99 18.04 30.88 37.23
C TYR A 99 19.47 31.05 37.72
N SER A 100 19.82 32.31 37.99
CA SER A 100 21.10 32.61 38.63
C SER A 100 21.20 31.85 39.96
N PRO A 101 22.36 31.27 40.28
CA PRO A 101 22.79 30.96 41.63
C PRO A 101 22.13 31.81 42.74
N GLY A 102 21.37 31.19 43.64
CA GLY A 102 20.75 31.87 44.79
C GLY A 102 19.42 32.59 44.51
N SER A 103 18.89 32.52 43.29
CA SER A 103 17.53 32.98 42.98
C SER A 103 16.46 32.14 43.68
N ILE A 104 15.28 32.73 43.92
CA ILE A 104 14.13 32.06 44.53
C ILE A 104 13.08 31.81 43.43
N VAL A 105 12.59 30.58 43.32
CA VAL A 105 11.59 30.14 42.35
C VAL A 105 10.37 29.55 43.05
N LEU A 106 9.18 29.78 42.49
CA LEU A 106 7.94 29.20 42.98
C LEU A 106 7.77 27.79 42.39
N GLY A 107 7.60 26.78 43.25
CA GLY A 107 7.32 25.41 42.85
C GLY A 107 5.88 25.22 42.39
N PRO A 108 5.57 24.09 41.73
CA PRO A 108 4.20 23.75 41.31
C PRO A 108 3.24 23.54 42.50
N ASP A 109 3.78 23.28 43.69
CA ASP A 109 3.08 23.19 44.97
C ASP A 109 2.81 24.56 45.62
N GLY A 110 3.29 25.65 45.01
CA GLY A 110 3.16 27.01 45.53
C GLY A 110 4.20 27.39 46.59
N ASN A 111 5.17 26.53 46.91
CA ASN A 111 6.25 26.85 47.85
C ASN A 111 7.43 27.55 47.17
N LEU A 112 8.21 28.33 47.92
CA LEU A 112 9.40 29.02 47.42
C LEU A 112 10.66 28.18 47.65
N TYR A 113 11.42 27.93 46.58
CA TYR A 113 12.68 27.18 46.61
C TYR A 113 13.83 28.10 46.22
N ARG A 114 14.96 27.99 46.93
CA ARG A 114 16.20 28.69 46.56
C ARG A 114 17.04 27.78 45.68
N VAL A 115 17.43 28.26 44.51
CA VAL A 115 18.31 27.55 43.58
C VAL A 115 19.73 27.55 44.16
N ILE A 116 20.17 26.40 44.67
CA ILE A 116 21.55 26.21 45.15
C ILE A 116 22.41 25.85 43.93
N SER A 117 23.47 26.62 43.71
CA SER A 117 24.46 26.28 42.69
C SER A 117 25.28 25.11 43.18
N PRO A 118 25.64 24.16 42.30
CA PRO A 118 26.69 23.22 42.62
C PRO A 118 27.96 24.03 42.86
N THR A 119 28.30 24.26 44.13
CA THR A 119 29.60 24.80 44.51
C THR A 119 30.63 23.75 44.15
N ALA A 120 31.71 24.14 43.46
CA ALA A 120 32.77 23.24 43.00
C ALA A 120 33.39 22.38 44.12
N ASP A 121 33.17 22.74 45.38
CA ASP A 121 33.70 22.05 46.55
C ASP A 121 32.89 20.80 46.98
N ASP A 122 31.68 20.58 46.45
CA ASP A 122 30.83 19.42 46.84
C ASP A 122 31.16 18.12 46.06
N GLU A 123 31.95 18.20 44.97
CA GLU A 123 32.43 17.01 44.24
C GLU A 123 33.46 16.21 45.06
N GLN A 124 34.15 16.83 46.02
CA GLN A 124 35.12 16.11 46.86
C GLN A 124 34.48 15.27 47.97
N LEU A 125 33.25 15.60 48.39
CA LEU A 125 32.56 14.88 49.47
C LEU A 125 31.77 13.66 48.99
N ARG A 126 31.45 13.54 47.69
CA ARG A 126 30.79 12.35 47.12
C ARG A 126 31.74 11.27 46.58
N ARG A 127 33.05 11.50 46.62
CA ARG A 127 34.07 10.51 46.22
C ARG A 127 34.56 9.62 47.38
N GLY A 128 33.90 9.67 48.54
CA GLY A 128 34.36 9.05 49.78
C GLY A 128 33.84 7.64 50.10
N GLU A 129 32.64 7.26 49.65
CA GLU A 129 32.01 6.00 50.07
C GLU A 129 31.25 5.33 48.93
N GLU A 130 31.95 4.52 48.13
CA GLU A 130 31.41 3.23 47.67
C GLU A 130 32.57 2.40 47.09
N ARG A 131 33.08 1.51 47.94
CA ARG A 131 33.97 0.42 47.56
C ARG A 131 33.13 -0.70 46.92
N SER A 132 33.33 -0.99 45.64
CA SER A 132 33.31 -2.36 45.10
C SER A 132 33.69 -2.38 43.60
N PRO A 133 34.83 -2.99 43.22
CA PRO A 133 35.17 -3.23 41.83
C PRO A 133 34.59 -4.59 41.41
N VAL A 134 33.54 -4.59 40.59
CA VAL A 134 33.18 -5.79 39.82
C VAL A 134 33.36 -5.46 38.35
N ASP A 135 34.44 -6.04 37.81
CA ASP A 135 34.74 -6.17 36.40
C ASP A 135 33.49 -6.48 35.59
N LYS A 136 33.02 -5.49 34.83
CA LYS A 136 32.20 -5.74 33.64
C LYS A 136 32.87 -5.06 32.47
N LYS A 137 33.74 -5.82 31.82
CA LYS A 137 33.98 -5.75 30.38
C LYS A 137 32.63 -5.58 29.68
N ARG A 138 32.34 -4.38 29.19
CA ARG A 138 31.32 -4.18 28.18
C ARG A 138 31.85 -3.16 27.19
N PHE A 139 32.43 -3.73 26.13
CA PHE A 139 32.50 -3.20 24.78
C PHE A 139 32.30 -1.70 24.66
N SER A 140 33.43 -0.98 24.61
CA SER A 140 33.54 0.26 23.87
C SER A 140 33.27 -0.02 22.39
N ALA A 141 32.00 -0.06 22.01
CA ALA A 141 31.62 0.20 20.64
C ALA A 141 31.72 1.72 20.47
N SER A 142 32.89 2.15 20.00
CA SER A 142 33.08 3.50 19.47
C SER A 142 32.13 3.63 18.29
N ASP A 143 31.02 4.31 18.52
CA ASP A 143 30.12 4.80 17.48
C ASP A 143 30.83 5.99 16.82
N GLU A 144 31.80 5.67 15.96
CA GLU A 144 32.29 6.60 14.95
C GLU A 144 31.17 6.78 13.93
N SER A 145 30.23 7.68 14.23
CA SER A 145 29.36 8.26 13.22
C SER A 145 30.22 9.12 12.29
N LYS A 146 30.94 8.47 11.37
CA LYS A 146 31.48 9.09 10.18
C LYS A 146 30.29 9.64 9.41
N ASP A 147 30.17 10.95 9.52
CA ASP A 147 29.48 11.85 8.63
C ASP A 147 29.93 11.54 7.19
N ASN A 148 29.27 10.58 6.57
CA ASN A 148 29.37 10.30 5.15
C ASN A 148 28.50 11.35 4.45
N SER A 149 29.02 12.58 4.40
CA SER A 149 28.63 13.57 3.41
C SER A 149 29.15 13.10 2.04
N ASP A 150 28.54 12.05 1.50
CA ASP A 150 28.69 11.68 0.10
C ASP A 150 27.56 12.37 -0.65
N GLU A 151 27.80 13.65 -0.97
CA GLU A 151 27.08 14.37 -2.03
C GLU A 151 27.42 13.69 -3.36
N GLN A 152 26.86 12.51 -3.61
CA GLN A 152 26.72 12.05 -4.98
C GLN A 152 25.59 12.84 -5.61
N MET A 153 26.00 13.88 -6.33
CA MET A 153 25.22 14.48 -7.39
C MET A 153 24.78 13.38 -8.36
N ILE A 154 23.59 12.83 -8.12
CA ILE A 154 22.87 12.07 -9.15
C ILE A 154 22.45 13.10 -10.18
N HIS A 155 23.35 13.27 -11.14
CA HIS A 155 23.05 13.82 -12.45
C HIS A 155 21.84 13.04 -12.98
N PRO A 156 20.70 13.68 -13.30
CA PRO A 156 19.72 13.03 -14.16
C PRO A 156 20.40 12.94 -15.53
N GLU A 157 21.08 11.82 -15.78
CA GLU A 157 21.40 11.43 -17.14
C GLU A 157 20.08 11.24 -17.87
N GLU A 158 19.92 12.06 -18.90
CA GLU A 158 18.90 11.91 -19.92
C GLU A 158 18.97 10.48 -20.45
N GLU A 159 17.97 9.65 -20.11
CA GLU A 159 17.77 8.35 -20.75
C GLU A 159 17.51 8.59 -22.23
N SER A 160 18.62 8.56 -22.96
CA SER A 160 18.73 8.37 -24.38
C SER A 160 18.27 6.95 -24.64
N ASP A 161 17.10 6.83 -25.25
CA ASP A 161 16.53 5.61 -25.81
C ASP A 161 17.57 4.87 -26.68
N PRO A 162 18.16 3.74 -26.24
CA PRO A 162 18.92 2.90 -27.12
C PRO A 162 17.95 1.88 -27.71
N PHE A 163 17.55 2.16 -28.95
CA PHE A 163 17.16 1.13 -29.91
C PHE A 163 18.14 -0.05 -29.78
N HIS A 164 17.76 -1.11 -29.06
CA HIS A 164 18.42 -2.40 -29.15
C HIS A 164 17.51 -3.34 -29.92
N GLU A 165 17.74 -3.33 -31.22
CA GLU A 165 17.33 -4.38 -32.14
C GLU A 165 17.88 -5.74 -31.69
N GLU A 166 16.98 -6.72 -31.71
CA GLU A 166 17.20 -8.12 -32.06
C GLU A 166 18.10 -8.96 -31.13
N SER A 167 17.47 -9.79 -30.30
CA SER A 167 17.96 -11.16 -30.07
C SER A 167 16.82 -12.09 -29.72
N ASP A 168 16.39 -12.79 -30.77
CA ASP A 168 15.67 -14.05 -30.76
C ASP A 168 16.47 -15.06 -29.92
N SER A 169 15.95 -15.44 -28.76
CA SER A 169 16.40 -16.64 -28.06
C SER A 169 15.19 -17.36 -27.49
N SER A 170 14.75 -18.29 -28.31
CA SER A 170 13.91 -19.43 -27.98
C SER A 170 14.53 -20.28 -26.87
N GLU A 171 13.92 -20.29 -25.68
CA GLU A 171 13.92 -21.48 -24.83
C GLU A 171 12.54 -21.68 -24.21
N SER A 172 11.95 -22.80 -24.59
CA SER A 172 10.72 -23.37 -24.09
C SER A 172 10.94 -23.95 -22.70
N GLU A 173 10.36 -23.32 -21.67
CA GLU A 173 10.15 -23.98 -20.39
C GLU A 173 8.67 -24.40 -20.27
N GLU A 174 8.46 -25.70 -20.39
CA GLU A 174 7.23 -26.39 -20.03
C GLU A 174 7.02 -26.24 -18.50
N CYS A 175 6.26 -25.23 -18.08
CA CYS A 175 5.64 -25.26 -16.76
C CYS A 175 4.46 -26.24 -16.81
N SER A 176 4.71 -27.46 -16.33
CA SER A 176 3.68 -28.42 -15.94
C SER A 176 2.77 -27.78 -14.90
N ILE A 177 1.56 -27.41 -15.31
CA ILE A 177 0.49 -26.97 -14.42
C ILE A 177 -0.06 -28.25 -13.80
N ASP A 178 0.40 -28.56 -12.59
CA ASP A 178 -0.25 -29.55 -11.74
C ASP A 178 -1.59 -28.98 -11.28
N ASP A 179 -2.62 -29.47 -11.95
CA ASP A 179 -4.02 -29.35 -11.64
C ASP A 179 -4.30 -29.95 -10.24
N VAL A 180 -5.04 -29.18 -9.44
CA VAL A 180 -6.26 -29.64 -8.76
C VAL A 180 -6.15 -30.39 -7.41
N CYS A 181 -6.80 -29.74 -6.43
CA CYS A 181 -7.53 -30.28 -5.27
C CYS A 181 -6.77 -30.74 -4.02
N ALA A 182 -6.81 -29.88 -2.99
CA ALA A 182 -7.19 -30.32 -1.65
C ALA A 182 -7.82 -29.17 -0.85
N SER A 183 -9.14 -29.02 -1.00
CA SER A 183 -10.10 -28.73 0.07
C SER A 183 -9.57 -28.19 1.42
N HIS A 184 -9.71 -26.88 1.65
CA HIS A 184 -9.80 -26.36 3.02
C HIS A 184 -11.27 -26.35 3.45
N SER A 185 -11.58 -27.31 4.32
CA SER A 185 -12.82 -27.46 5.05
C SER A 185 -13.14 -26.21 5.86
N HIS A 186 -14.30 -25.66 5.57
CA HIS A 186 -15.02 -24.68 6.37
C HIS A 186 -15.75 -25.44 7.49
N GLU A 187 -15.14 -25.45 8.67
CA GLU A 187 -15.68 -25.89 9.98
C GLU A 187 -14.87 -25.06 11.00
N ASP A 188 -15.37 -24.39 12.04
CA ASP A 188 -16.69 -24.37 12.64
C ASP A 188 -16.83 -23.05 13.42
N HIS A 189 -18.08 -22.61 13.52
CA HIS A 189 -18.52 -21.69 14.56
C HIS A 189 -18.18 -22.25 15.95
N PHE A 190 -17.42 -21.49 16.74
CA PHE A 190 -17.63 -21.51 18.19
C PHE A 190 -17.69 -20.08 18.71
N TYR A 191 -18.92 -19.65 19.02
CA TYR A 191 -19.18 -18.55 19.93
C TYR A 191 -18.57 -18.93 21.27
N ASP A 192 -17.44 -18.34 21.64
CA ASP A 192 -16.96 -18.40 23.02
C ASP A 192 -17.29 -17.08 23.72
N ALA A 193 -17.79 -17.24 24.93
CA ALA A 193 -18.64 -16.29 25.62
C ALA A 193 -17.90 -15.00 25.98
N LEU A 194 -18.52 -13.87 25.64
CA LEU A 194 -18.25 -12.61 26.32
C LEU A 194 -18.78 -12.74 27.75
N ASP A 195 -17.88 -13.14 28.66
CA ASP A 195 -18.12 -13.09 30.09
C ASP A 195 -18.05 -11.62 30.54
N THR A 196 -19.22 -10.99 30.61
CA THR A 196 -19.41 -9.65 31.13
C THR A 196 -19.26 -9.65 32.64
N HIS A 197 -18.02 -9.72 33.14
CA HIS A 197 -17.72 -9.32 34.51
C HIS A 197 -17.80 -7.80 34.61
N THR A 198 -18.98 -7.38 35.04
CA THR A 198 -19.31 -5.98 35.36
C THR A 198 -18.80 -5.73 36.78
N ASP A 199 -17.56 -5.31 36.93
CA ASP A 199 -17.08 -4.73 38.19
C ASP A 199 -17.55 -3.27 38.29
N PRO A 200 -18.34 -2.90 39.31
CA PRO A 200 -18.70 -1.51 39.53
C PRO A 200 -17.59 -0.80 40.30
N ALA A 201 -17.23 0.39 39.81
CA ALA A 201 -16.52 1.45 40.53
C ALA A 201 -14.98 1.41 40.53
N THR A 202 -14.40 1.74 39.38
CA THR A 202 -13.37 2.78 39.33
C THR A 202 -13.78 3.80 38.27
N HIS A 203 -14.01 5.05 38.68
CA HIS A 203 -14.16 6.15 37.74
C HIS A 203 -12.79 6.37 37.09
N THR A 204 -12.54 5.70 35.97
CA THR A 204 -11.52 6.11 35.02
C THR A 204 -12.01 7.38 34.35
N GLU A 205 -11.34 8.48 34.66
CA GLU A 205 -11.47 9.74 33.95
C GLU A 205 -11.06 9.47 32.49
N VAL A 206 -12.07 9.29 31.62
CA VAL A 206 -11.85 9.14 30.17
C VAL A 206 -11.53 10.53 29.65
N GLU A 207 -10.25 10.84 29.55
CA GLU A 207 -9.75 11.97 28.79
C GLU A 207 -10.05 11.68 27.31
N VAL A 208 -11.12 12.31 26.79
CA VAL A 208 -11.46 12.28 25.37
C VAL A 208 -10.53 13.27 24.70
N GLU A 209 -9.39 12.79 24.22
CA GLU A 209 -8.49 13.58 23.39
C GLU A 209 -9.18 13.80 22.04
N ASP A 210 -9.39 15.07 21.66
CA ASP A 210 -9.97 15.43 20.37
C ASP A 210 -9.10 14.84 19.25
N VAL A 211 -9.61 13.81 18.57
CA VAL A 211 -8.98 13.23 17.39
C VAL A 211 -8.99 14.32 16.32
N PRO A 212 -7.83 14.74 15.77
CA PRO A 212 -7.81 15.72 14.70
C PRO A 212 -8.57 15.15 13.50
N ASP A 213 -9.51 15.93 12.95
CA ASP A 213 -10.29 15.67 11.73
C ASP A 213 -9.39 15.68 10.46
N GLU A 214 -8.18 15.13 10.52
CA GLU A 214 -7.41 14.78 9.34
C GLU A 214 -8.04 13.51 8.74
N GLU A 215 -9.26 13.69 8.23
CA GLU A 215 -9.99 12.74 7.40
C GLU A 215 -9.05 12.23 6.30
N ASP A 216 -8.87 10.91 6.25
CA ASP A 216 -8.29 10.16 5.14
C ASP A 216 -8.69 10.78 3.79
N GLU A 217 -7.76 11.49 3.15
CA GLU A 217 -7.93 11.98 1.78
C GLU A 217 -8.27 10.83 0.82
N GLU A 218 -7.85 9.61 1.18
CA GLU A 218 -8.11 8.36 0.45
C GLU A 218 -9.60 7.91 0.53
N LEU A 219 -10.28 8.11 1.65
CA LEU A 219 -11.73 7.84 1.79
C LEU A 219 -12.57 8.88 1.04
N LYS A 220 -12.09 10.13 0.94
CA LYS A 220 -12.74 11.22 0.20
C LYS A 220 -12.78 10.96 -1.32
N GLU A 221 -11.76 10.28 -1.85
CA GLU A 221 -11.70 9.89 -3.26
C GLU A 221 -12.69 8.76 -3.58
N LEU A 222 -12.87 7.79 -2.66
CA LEU A 222 -13.84 6.69 -2.82
C LEU A 222 -15.31 7.18 -2.87
N HIS A 223 -15.65 8.20 -2.09
CA HIS A 223 -17.01 8.77 -2.08
C HIS A 223 -17.33 9.66 -3.29
N SER A 224 -16.33 10.10 -4.07
CA SER A 224 -16.55 10.95 -5.25
C SER A 224 -17.07 10.18 -6.47
N ILE A 225 -16.85 8.86 -6.55
CA ILE A 225 -17.25 8.05 -7.71
C ILE A 225 -18.73 7.63 -7.63
N SER A 226 -19.30 7.52 -6.43
CA SER A 226 -20.67 7.03 -6.23
C SER A 226 -21.76 8.09 -6.32
N ARG A 227 -21.40 9.38 -6.37
CA ARG A 227 -22.36 10.50 -6.24
C ARG A 227 -22.77 11.18 -7.55
N ASN A 228 -22.16 10.83 -8.69
CA ASN A 228 -22.45 11.41 -10.01
C ASN A 228 -23.09 10.43 -11.00
N ARG A 229 -24.01 9.58 -10.53
CA ARG A 229 -24.96 8.86 -11.39
C ARG A 229 -26.39 9.29 -11.08
N SER A 230 -26.66 10.59 -11.08
CA SER A 230 -28.00 11.04 -11.43
C SER A 230 -28.22 10.68 -12.91
N PRO A 231 -29.20 9.84 -13.26
CA PRO A 231 -29.57 9.67 -14.66
C PRO A 231 -29.88 11.06 -15.24
N SER A 232 -29.37 11.34 -16.44
CA SER A 232 -29.61 12.64 -17.08
C SER A 232 -31.13 12.88 -17.21
N PRO A 233 -31.63 14.09 -16.91
CA PRO A 233 -33.05 14.38 -17.09
C PRO A 233 -33.34 14.40 -18.58
N GLY A 234 -33.99 13.37 -19.12
CA GLY A 234 -34.41 13.38 -20.52
C GLY A 234 -34.61 12.03 -21.22
N GLN A 235 -34.10 10.91 -20.70
CA GLN A 235 -34.34 9.59 -21.30
C GLN A 235 -35.60 8.94 -20.72
N TRP A 236 -36.75 9.44 -21.16
CA TRP A 236 -37.96 8.63 -21.16
C TRP A 236 -37.75 7.56 -22.24
N MET A 237 -37.48 6.32 -21.82
CA MET A 237 -37.42 5.21 -22.76
C MET A 237 -38.76 5.13 -23.51
N GLU A 238 -38.70 5.17 -24.84
CA GLU A 238 -39.87 4.93 -25.66
C GLU A 238 -40.39 3.50 -25.42
N PRO A 239 -41.72 3.30 -25.37
CA PRO A 239 -42.29 1.98 -25.23
C PRO A 239 -41.97 1.14 -26.47
N ILE A 240 -41.46 -0.06 -26.25
CA ILE A 240 -41.24 -1.05 -27.29
C ILE A 240 -42.63 -1.56 -27.72
N GLU A 241 -42.98 -1.39 -28.99
CA GLU A 241 -44.18 -1.97 -29.62
C GLU A 241 -44.12 -3.49 -29.70
#